data_AF-A0A373CXU6-F1
#
_entry.id   AF-A0A373CXU6-F1
#
_cell.length_a   1.000
_cell.length_b   1.000
_cell.length_c   1.000
_cell.angle_alpha   90.00
_cell.angle_beta   90.00
_cell.angle_gamma   90.00
#
_symmetry.space_group_name_H-M   'P 1'
#
loop_
_entity.id
_entity.type
_entity.pdbx_description
1 polymer ?
#
loop_
_entity_poly.entity_id
_entity_poly.type
_entity_poly.pdbx_seq_one_letter_code
_entity_poly.pdbx_strand_id
1 'polypeptide(L)'
;MNIGNRVENHMSELAKKQLLGGNLFGYRLKKAVDDMGNPMPEKDSLIQEPVEAYVVKTIFELYTSDDPEVVKTSSSICKYLIDNNMRTFKGDLNWTPSKVIRVLANTRYMGYQLPEKSKVVDTVRKKKVLTHVEPVRDVLDSKGNIVTKGNLVKINCEPIVTEEMWCVVVKLFCNTCG
;
A
#
# COMPACT_ATOMS: atom_id res chain seq x y z
N MET A 1 35.23 3.35 -14.99
CA MET A 1 33.97 3.09 -14.25
C MET A 1 33.63 4.33 -13.44
N ASN A 2 32.51 5.00 -13.72
CA ASN A 2 32.13 6.28 -13.10
C ASN A 2 31.53 6.04 -11.71
N ILE A 3 32.03 6.72 -10.68
CA ILE A 3 31.63 6.54 -9.27
C ILE A 3 30.12 6.81 -9.10
N GLY A 4 29.56 7.74 -9.89
CA GLY A 4 28.13 8.04 -9.91
C GLY A 4 27.25 6.82 -10.26
N ASN A 5 27.63 6.07 -11.30
CA ASN A 5 26.87 4.89 -11.74
C ASN A 5 26.92 3.77 -10.68
N ARG A 6 28.02 3.66 -9.93
CA ARG A 6 28.17 2.64 -8.88
C ARG A 6 27.29 2.95 -7.66
N VAL A 7 27.20 4.22 -7.27
CA VAL A 7 26.33 4.67 -6.17
C VAL A 7 24.86 4.57 -6.56
N GLU A 8 24.50 4.94 -7.79
CA GLU A 8 23.13 4.80 -8.30
C GLU A 8 22.67 3.34 -8.33
N ASN A 9 23.51 2.44 -8.83
CA ASN A 9 23.22 1.00 -8.81
C ASN A 9 23.10 0.47 -7.38
N HIS A 10 23.98 0.87 -6.47
CA HIS A 10 23.91 0.44 -5.07
C HIS A 10 22.63 0.94 -4.36
N MET A 11 22.26 2.21 -4.56
CA MET A 11 21.02 2.78 -4.00
C MET A 11 19.77 2.16 -4.63
N SER A 12 19.82 1.82 -5.92
CA SER A 12 18.75 1.08 -6.61
C SER A 12 18.59 -0.33 -6.02
N GLU A 13 19.69 -1.05 -5.80
CA GLU A 13 19.68 -2.38 -5.16
C GLU A 13 19.21 -2.33 -3.70
N LEU A 14 19.59 -1.30 -2.94
CA LEU A 14 19.07 -1.08 -1.57
C LEU A 14 17.57 -0.76 -1.58
N ALA A 15 17.09 0.06 -2.53
CA ALA A 15 15.68 0.37 -2.68
C ALA A 15 14.84 -0.85 -3.07
N LYS A 16 15.40 -1.78 -3.86
CA LYS A 16 14.78 -3.08 -4.16
C LYS A 16 14.67 -3.99 -2.93
N LYS A 17 15.63 -3.89 -2.00
CA LYS A 17 15.66 -4.67 -0.75
C LYS A 17 14.76 -4.09 0.35
N GLN A 18 14.51 -2.78 0.35
CA GLN A 18 13.73 -2.11 1.39
C GLN A 18 12.22 -2.21 1.10
N LEU A 19 11.67 -3.41 1.33
CA LEU A 19 10.25 -3.67 1.14
C LEU A 19 9.39 -2.81 2.08
N LEU A 20 9.79 -2.56 3.32
CA LEU A 20 8.99 -1.78 4.27
C LEU A 20 9.62 -0.41 4.55
N GLY A 21 9.05 0.64 3.96
CA GLY A 21 9.57 2.02 3.99
C GLY A 21 9.21 2.86 5.23
N GLY A 22 8.76 2.24 6.32
CA GLY A 22 8.29 2.92 7.54
C GLY A 22 6.83 2.63 7.90
N ASN A 23 6.30 3.38 8.87
CA ASN A 23 4.90 3.31 9.27
C ASN A 23 3.96 3.66 8.10
N LEU A 24 2.77 3.09 8.14
CA LEU A 24 1.70 3.29 7.17
C LEU A 24 0.40 3.48 7.97
N PHE A 25 -0.53 4.31 7.51
CA PHE A 25 -1.84 4.40 8.17
C PHE A 25 -2.48 3.01 8.27
N GLY A 26 -2.89 2.57 9.45
CA GLY A 26 -3.36 1.20 9.71
C GLY A 26 -2.27 0.22 10.14
N TYR A 27 -0.99 0.61 10.09
CA TYR A 27 0.14 -0.25 10.44
C TYR A 27 1.26 0.48 11.19
N ARG A 28 2.04 -0.28 11.95
CA ARG A 28 3.32 0.13 12.54
C ARG A 28 4.43 -0.81 12.06
N LEU A 29 5.57 -0.24 11.70
CA LEU A 29 6.74 -1.00 11.31
C LEU A 29 7.37 -1.62 12.55
N LYS A 30 7.40 -2.95 12.61
CA LYS A 30 8.23 -3.71 13.55
C LYS A 30 9.51 -4.10 12.82
N LYS A 31 10.62 -3.49 13.22
CA LYS A 31 11.94 -3.86 12.70
C LYS A 31 12.37 -5.18 13.32
N ALA A 32 12.97 -6.06 12.52
CA ALA A 32 13.57 -7.29 13.01
C ALA A 32 14.96 -7.00 13.55
N VAL A 33 15.02 -6.37 14.71
CA VAL A 33 16.25 -6.09 15.44
C VAL A 33 16.13 -6.52 16.90
N ASP A 34 17.24 -6.89 17.52
CA ASP A 34 17.30 -7.15 18.96
C ASP A 34 17.26 -5.84 19.77
N ASP A 35 17.28 -5.95 21.10
CA ASP A 35 17.27 -4.79 22.02
C ASP A 35 18.48 -3.86 21.85
N MET A 36 19.57 -4.35 21.23
CA MET A 36 20.77 -3.59 20.93
C MET A 36 20.76 -3.00 19.50
N GLY A 37 19.72 -3.27 18.70
CA GLY A 37 19.57 -2.81 17.33
C GLY A 37 20.25 -3.67 16.27
N ASN A 38 20.76 -4.85 16.63
CA ASN A 38 21.37 -5.76 15.67
C ASN A 38 20.30 -6.49 14.85
N PRO A 39 20.53 -6.73 13.54
CA PRO A 39 19.58 -7.47 12.69
C PRO A 39 19.31 -8.88 13.21
N MET A 40 18.03 -9.23 13.26
CA MET A 40 17.55 -10.58 13.58
C MET A 40 17.34 -11.40 12.30
N PRO A 41 17.26 -12.75 12.39
CA PRO A 41 16.95 -13.61 11.24
C PRO A 41 15.55 -13.36 10.66
N GLU A 42 14.62 -12.87 11.48
CA GLU A 42 13.29 -12.46 11.05
C GLU A 42 13.37 -11.28 10.07
N LYS A 43 12.32 -11.10 9.27
CA LYS A 43 12.19 -9.93 8.40
C LYS A 43 11.30 -8.89 9.08
N ASP A 44 11.60 -7.61 8.82
CA ASP A 44 10.71 -6.51 9.17
C ASP A 44 9.26 -6.84 8.82
N SER A 45 8.34 -6.46 9.70
CA SER A 45 6.91 -6.72 9.53
C SER A 45 6.08 -5.45 9.74
N LEU A 46 4.87 -5.45 9.18
CA LEU A 46 3.86 -4.44 9.52
C LEU A 46 2.83 -5.07 10.45
N ILE A 47 2.70 -4.48 11.64
CA ILE A 47 1.72 -4.87 12.65
C ILE A 47 0.55 -3.88 12.58
N GLN A 48 -0.68 -4.38 12.58
CA GLN A 48 -1.85 -3.50 12.49
C GLN A 48 -1.93 -2.57 13.71
N GLU A 49 -2.19 -1.28 13.47
CA GLU A 49 -2.61 -0.36 14.52
C GLU A 49 -4.15 -0.45 14.62
N PRO A 50 -4.73 -1.02 15.68
CA PRO A 50 -6.14 -1.44 15.68
C PRO A 50 -7.13 -0.36 15.26
N VAL A 51 -6.98 0.87 15.79
CA VAL A 51 -7.90 1.97 15.49
C VAL A 51 -7.78 2.40 14.04
N GLU A 52 -6.56 2.57 13.54
CA GLU A 52 -6.34 2.99 12.16
C GLU A 52 -6.72 1.88 11.17
N ALA A 53 -6.46 0.62 11.51
CA ALA A 53 -6.79 -0.55 10.70
C ALA A 53 -8.30 -0.68 10.54
N TYR A 54 -9.07 -0.44 11.61
CA TYR A 54 -10.52 -0.37 11.56
C TYR A 54 -11.01 0.73 10.60
N VAL A 55 -10.40 1.91 10.63
CA VAL A 55 -10.75 3.00 9.69
C VAL A 55 -10.44 2.61 8.25
N VAL A 56 -9.28 1.99 7.98
CA VAL A 56 -8.94 1.48 6.65
C VAL A 56 -9.98 0.47 6.18
N LYS A 57 -10.31 -0.53 7.01
CA LYS A 57 -11.32 -1.54 6.69
C LYS A 57 -12.68 -0.90 6.37
N THR A 58 -13.12 0.04 7.20
CA THR A 58 -14.36 0.81 7.00
C THR A 58 -14.37 1.55 5.65
N ILE A 59 -13.25 2.16 5.26
CA ILE A 59 -13.13 2.85 3.96
C ILE A 59 -13.36 1.87 2.80
N PHE A 60 -12.77 0.68 2.86
CA PHE A 60 -12.97 -0.34 1.83
C PHE A 60 -14.42 -0.84 1.83
N GLU A 61 -14.98 -1.18 2.99
CA GLU A 61 -16.36 -1.68 3.12
C GLU A 61 -17.38 -0.71 2.54
N LEU A 62 -17.25 0.58 2.86
CA LEU A 62 -18.14 1.62 2.30
C LEU A 62 -17.94 1.82 0.80
N TYR A 63 -16.72 1.65 0.27
CA TYR A 63 -16.45 1.90 -1.15
C TYR A 63 -16.86 0.73 -2.04
N THR A 64 -16.75 -0.51 -1.54
CA THR A 64 -16.99 -1.74 -2.31
C THR A 64 -18.26 -2.47 -1.91
N SER A 65 -19.15 -1.84 -1.13
CA SER A 65 -20.44 -2.44 -0.77
C SER A 65 -21.30 -2.66 -2.01
N ASP A 66 -21.98 -3.81 -2.07
CA ASP A 66 -22.98 -4.11 -3.09
C ASP A 66 -24.34 -3.45 -2.79
N ASP A 67 -24.59 -3.07 -1.53
CA ASP A 67 -25.79 -2.36 -1.10
C ASP A 67 -25.73 -0.87 -1.53
N PRO A 68 -26.67 -0.40 -2.39
CA PRO A 68 -26.73 0.99 -2.86
C PRO A 68 -26.87 2.05 -1.75
N GLU A 69 -27.42 1.70 -0.59
CA GLU A 69 -27.58 2.63 0.54
C GLU A 69 -26.28 2.75 1.37
N VAL A 70 -25.50 1.68 1.38
CA VAL A 70 -24.23 1.61 2.10
C VAL A 70 -23.09 2.16 1.24
N VAL A 71 -23.06 1.84 -0.06
CA VAL A 71 -21.97 2.20 -0.97
C VAL A 71 -21.77 3.72 -1.04
N LYS A 72 -20.51 4.17 -0.96
CA LYS A 72 -20.17 5.59 -0.89
C LYS A 72 -19.04 5.94 -1.84
N THR A 73 -19.19 7.09 -2.49
CA THR A 73 -18.08 7.74 -3.20
C THR A 73 -17.00 8.20 -2.22
N SER A 74 -15.79 8.48 -2.71
CA SER A 74 -14.69 9.00 -1.87
C SER A 74 -15.05 10.29 -1.12
N SER A 75 -15.88 11.15 -1.71
CA SER A 75 -16.40 12.37 -1.08
C SER A 75 -17.41 12.07 0.03
N SER A 76 -18.30 11.10 -0.17
CA SER A 76 -19.26 10.68 0.87
C SER A 76 -18.58 9.92 2.01
N ILE A 77 -17.56 9.11 1.71
CA ILE A 77 -16.71 8.47 2.73
C ILE A 77 -16.01 9.53 3.58
N CYS A 78 -15.45 10.57 2.97
CA CYS A 78 -14.83 11.67 3.71
C CYS A 78 -15.75 12.28 4.78
N LYS A 79 -17.01 12.57 4.41
CA LYS A 79 -18.01 13.08 5.35
C LYS A 79 -18.29 12.08 6.46
N TYR A 80 -18.55 10.81 6.10
CA TYR A 80 -18.79 9.74 7.07
C TYR A 80 -17.65 9.62 8.10
N LEU A 81 -16.40 9.66 7.66
CA LEU A 81 -15.25 9.56 8.56
C LEU A 81 -15.17 10.75 9.54
N ILE A 82 -15.49 11.96 9.07
CA ILE A 82 -15.51 13.17 9.90
C ILE A 82 -16.65 13.10 10.92
N ASP A 83 -17.85 12.77 10.47
CA ASP A 83 -19.05 12.70 11.31
C ASP A 83 -18.93 11.63 12.41
N ASN A 84 -18.18 10.56 12.13
CA ASN A 84 -17.90 9.47 13.09
C ASN A 84 -16.56 9.66 13.86
N ASN A 85 -15.94 10.85 13.81
CA ASN A 85 -14.67 11.16 14.51
C ASN A 85 -13.53 10.17 14.21
N MET A 86 -13.51 9.59 13.02
CA MET A 86 -12.46 8.67 12.56
C MET A 86 -11.26 9.48 12.09
N ARG A 87 -10.12 9.36 12.78
CA ARG A 87 -8.96 10.25 12.57
C ARG A 87 -8.03 9.76 11.47
N THR A 88 -7.37 10.71 10.81
CA THR A 88 -6.28 10.42 9.87
C THR A 88 -5.02 9.96 10.62
N PHE A 89 -3.98 9.54 9.90
CA PHE A 89 -2.67 9.22 10.48
C PHE A 89 -2.06 10.33 11.34
N LYS A 90 -2.40 11.60 11.07
CA LYS A 90 -1.94 12.75 11.88
C LYS A 90 -2.72 12.92 13.18
N GLY A 91 -3.76 12.13 13.41
CA GLY A 91 -4.69 12.29 14.53
C GLY A 91 -5.73 13.41 14.33
N ASP A 92 -5.85 13.97 13.12
CA ASP A 92 -6.82 15.02 12.79
C ASP A 92 -8.05 14.49 12.03
N LEU A 93 -9.07 15.33 11.85
CA LEU A 93 -10.27 15.03 11.06
C LEU A 93 -10.20 15.62 9.64
N ASN A 94 -9.01 15.98 9.15
CA ASN A 94 -8.85 16.63 7.85
C ASN A 94 -8.91 15.61 6.71
N TRP A 95 -9.98 14.84 6.60
CA TRP A 95 -10.17 13.93 5.48
C TRP A 95 -10.36 14.70 4.17
N THR A 96 -9.84 14.13 3.09
CA THR A 96 -10.10 14.61 1.72
C THR A 96 -10.32 13.41 0.81
N PRO A 97 -11.06 13.56 -0.30
CA PRO A 97 -11.22 12.47 -1.26
C PRO A 97 -9.88 11.88 -1.72
N SER A 98 -8.86 12.72 -1.91
CA SER A 98 -7.52 12.26 -2.28
C SER A 98 -6.85 11.40 -1.21
N LYS A 99 -7.08 11.66 0.09
CA LYS A 99 -6.58 10.80 1.17
C LYS A 99 -7.27 9.43 1.14
N VAL A 100 -8.59 9.41 0.92
CA VAL A 100 -9.38 8.17 0.78
C VAL A 100 -8.89 7.37 -0.43
N ILE A 101 -8.73 7.99 -1.60
CA ILE A 101 -8.23 7.32 -2.81
C ILE A 101 -6.82 6.74 -2.59
N ARG A 102 -5.94 7.45 -1.87
CA ARG A 102 -4.61 6.92 -1.51
C ARG A 102 -4.68 5.70 -0.61
N VAL A 103 -5.67 5.61 0.28
CA VAL A 103 -5.92 4.41 1.09
C VAL A 103 -6.36 3.27 0.18
N LEU A 104 -7.39 3.49 -0.63
CA LEU A 104 -7.96 2.52 -1.56
C LEU A 104 -6.91 1.96 -2.56
N ALA A 105 -6.04 2.80 -3.11
CA ALA A 105 -5.03 2.40 -4.09
C ALA A 105 -3.80 1.68 -3.50
N ASN A 106 -3.69 1.55 -2.17
CA ASN A 106 -2.49 0.99 -1.55
C ASN A 106 -2.57 -0.53 -1.41
N THR A 107 -1.80 -1.22 -2.25
CA THR A 107 -1.64 -2.68 -2.28
C THR A 107 -1.24 -3.29 -0.94
N ARG A 108 -0.61 -2.52 -0.04
CA ARG A 108 -0.13 -3.04 1.24
C ARG A 108 -1.25 -3.50 2.16
N TYR A 109 -2.47 -2.95 2.01
CA TYR A 109 -3.61 -3.36 2.82
C TYR A 109 -4.10 -4.77 2.53
N MET A 110 -3.83 -5.30 1.33
CA MET A 110 -4.06 -6.72 0.98
C MET A 110 -2.80 -7.60 1.17
N GLY A 111 -1.74 -7.08 1.81
CA GLY A 111 -0.52 -7.85 2.07
C GLY A 111 0.52 -7.86 0.95
N TYR A 112 0.43 -6.94 -0.02
CA TYR A 112 1.39 -6.87 -1.12
C TYR A 112 2.03 -5.49 -1.30
N GLN A 113 3.26 -5.49 -1.78
CA GLN A 113 3.96 -4.31 -2.25
C GLN A 113 4.08 -4.36 -3.76
N LEU A 114 3.74 -3.27 -4.43
CA LEU A 114 4.20 -3.00 -5.78
C LEU A 114 5.56 -2.28 -5.71
N PRO A 115 6.68 -2.93 -6.12
CA PRO A 115 7.99 -2.30 -6.23
C PRO A 115 7.99 -1.22 -7.32
N GLU A 116 9.05 -0.41 -7.35
CA GLU A 116 9.35 0.49 -8.49
C GLU A 116 8.23 1.49 -8.85
N LYS A 117 7.31 1.84 -7.93
CA LYS A 117 6.28 2.89 -8.13
C LYS A 117 6.85 4.24 -8.54
N SER A 118 8.12 4.48 -8.23
CA SER A 118 8.85 5.68 -8.61
C SER A 118 10.32 5.35 -8.88
N LYS A 119 10.91 6.00 -9.88
CA LYS A 119 12.35 5.93 -10.16
C LYS A 119 13.02 7.25 -9.84
N VAL A 120 14.24 7.20 -9.29
CA VAL A 120 15.09 8.38 -9.11
C VAL A 120 15.68 8.71 -10.48
N VAL A 121 15.46 9.93 -10.97
CA VAL A 121 15.98 10.40 -12.27
C VAL A 121 17.11 11.40 -12.12
N ASP A 122 17.25 11.99 -10.95
CA ASP A 122 18.35 12.89 -10.60
C ASP A 122 18.72 12.60 -9.14
N THR A 123 19.87 11.96 -8.96
CA THR A 123 20.38 11.54 -7.65
C THR A 123 20.85 12.73 -6.81
N VAL A 124 21.36 13.78 -7.45
CA VAL A 124 21.84 15.01 -6.78
C VAL A 124 20.66 15.79 -6.21
N ARG A 125 19.61 16.00 -7.03
CA ARG A 125 18.39 16.70 -6.61
C ARG A 125 17.37 15.79 -5.92
N LYS A 126 17.68 14.49 -5.80
CA LYS A 126 16.77 13.43 -5.30
C LYS A 126 15.42 13.45 -6.01
N LYS A 127 15.39 13.86 -7.29
CA LYS A 127 14.16 13.96 -8.07
C LYS A 127 13.66 12.55 -8.40
N LYS A 128 12.40 12.28 -8.04
CA LYS A 128 11.70 11.03 -8.36
C LYS A 128 10.59 11.31 -9.35
N VAL A 129 10.41 10.41 -10.31
CA VAL A 129 9.24 10.39 -11.20
C VAL A 129 8.45 9.12 -10.96
N LEU A 130 7.12 9.23 -11.01
CA LEU A 130 6.23 8.08 -10.93
C LEU A 130 6.36 7.26 -12.20
N THR A 131 6.38 5.93 -12.06
CA THR A 131 6.51 5.02 -13.20
C THR A 131 5.15 4.64 -13.80
N HIS A 132 4.05 4.93 -13.10
CA HIS A 132 2.68 4.57 -13.49
C HIS A 132 2.48 3.07 -13.75
N VAL A 133 3.35 2.22 -13.20
CA VAL A 133 3.20 0.77 -13.27
C VAL A 133 1.93 0.36 -12.54
N GLU A 134 1.08 -0.40 -13.22
CA GLU A 134 -0.14 -0.95 -12.63
C GLU A 134 0.17 -2.21 -11.81
N PRO A 135 -0.53 -2.41 -10.68
CA PRO A 135 -0.39 -3.61 -9.86
C PRO A 135 -1.03 -4.83 -10.53
N VAL A 136 -0.21 -5.85 -10.80
CA VAL A 136 -0.60 -7.11 -11.45
C VAL A 136 -0.30 -8.27 -10.49
N ARG A 137 -1.31 -9.09 -10.19
CA ARG A 137 -1.18 -10.30 -9.37
C ARG A 137 -0.65 -11.48 -10.19
N ASP A 138 -0.15 -12.48 -9.48
CA ASP A 138 0.14 -13.78 -10.08
C ASP A 138 -1.15 -14.42 -10.61
N VAL A 139 -1.09 -15.00 -11.80
CA VAL A 139 -2.18 -15.80 -12.38
C VAL A 139 -1.92 -17.24 -12.00
N LEU A 140 -2.88 -17.85 -11.31
CA LEU A 140 -2.81 -19.23 -10.85
C LEU A 140 -3.63 -20.16 -11.75
N ASP A 141 -3.17 -21.41 -11.94
CA ASP A 141 -3.98 -22.48 -12.53
C ASP A 141 -5.00 -23.03 -11.53
N SER A 142 -5.85 -23.96 -11.99
CA SER A 142 -6.83 -24.65 -11.14
C SER A 142 -6.23 -25.50 -10.01
N LYS A 143 -4.91 -25.70 -10.02
CA LYS A 143 -4.15 -26.43 -9.00
C LYS A 143 -3.37 -25.49 -8.07
N GLY A 144 -3.49 -24.17 -8.26
CA GLY A 144 -2.80 -23.15 -7.47
C GLY A 144 -1.36 -22.86 -7.89
N ASN A 145 -0.89 -23.37 -9.03
CA ASN A 145 0.45 -23.07 -9.55
C ASN A 145 0.46 -21.75 -10.31
N ILE A 146 1.54 -20.98 -10.16
CA ILE A 146 1.72 -19.72 -10.90
C ILE A 146 1.96 -20.03 -12.38
N VAL A 147 1.00 -19.65 -13.22
CA VAL A 147 1.08 -19.70 -14.69
C VAL A 147 1.74 -18.43 -15.24
N THR A 148 1.43 -17.29 -14.65
CA THR A 148 2.03 -16.01 -15.03
C THR A 148 2.36 -15.21 -13.79
N LYS A 149 3.63 -14.81 -13.68
CA LYS A 149 4.11 -14.03 -12.54
C LYS A 149 3.74 -12.56 -12.72
N GLY A 150 3.08 -11.99 -11.71
CA GLY A 150 2.77 -10.57 -11.61
C GLY A 150 3.95 -9.74 -11.12
N ASN A 151 3.69 -8.48 -10.80
CA ASN A 151 4.69 -7.54 -10.29
C ASN A 151 4.53 -7.20 -8.80
N LEU A 152 3.52 -7.79 -8.15
CA LEU A 152 3.30 -7.65 -6.72
C LEU A 152 4.20 -8.61 -5.92
N VAL A 153 4.70 -8.13 -4.79
CA VAL A 153 5.55 -8.89 -3.87
C VAL A 153 4.84 -9.00 -2.53
N LYS A 154 4.61 -10.23 -2.05
CA LYS A 154 4.01 -10.47 -0.74
C LYS A 154 4.90 -9.92 0.37
N ILE A 155 4.33 -9.17 1.29
CA ILE A 155 5.04 -8.59 2.44
C ILE A 155 4.66 -9.31 3.74
N ASN A 156 5.51 -9.17 4.76
CA ASN A 156 5.28 -9.76 6.07
C ASN A 156 4.28 -8.90 6.88
N CYS A 157 2.99 -9.09 6.64
CA CYS A 157 1.93 -8.45 7.43
C CYS A 157 0.63 -9.26 7.39
N GLU A 158 -0.20 -9.07 8.41
CA GLU A 158 -1.59 -9.50 8.36
C GLU A 158 -2.39 -8.51 7.50
N PRO A 159 -3.05 -8.95 6.41
CA PRO A 159 -3.87 -8.07 5.58
C PRO A 159 -5.03 -7.45 6.36
N ILE A 160 -5.29 -6.15 6.13
CA ILE A 160 -6.49 -5.48 6.68
C ILE A 160 -7.72 -5.81 5.83
N VAL A 161 -7.53 -6.02 4.53
CA VAL A 161 -8.58 -6.37 3.57
C VAL A 161 -8.20 -7.60 2.76
N THR A 162 -9.20 -8.30 2.23
CA THR A 162 -8.98 -9.43 1.34
C THR A 162 -8.51 -8.97 -0.03
N GLU A 163 -7.87 -9.87 -0.79
CA GLU A 163 -7.43 -9.53 -2.15
C GLU A 163 -8.61 -9.28 -3.09
N GLU A 164 -9.73 -9.98 -2.88
CA GLU A 164 -10.95 -9.83 -3.68
C GLU A 164 -11.53 -8.43 -3.52
N MET A 165 -11.64 -7.96 -2.27
CA MET A 165 -12.13 -6.64 -1.94
C MET A 165 -11.26 -5.54 -2.57
N TRP A 166 -9.94 -5.69 -2.47
CA TRP A 166 -9.01 -4.76 -3.09
C TRP A 166 -9.10 -4.77 -4.61
N CYS A 167 -9.35 -5.93 -5.23
CA CYS A 167 -9.54 -6.02 -6.68
C CYS A 167 -10.84 -5.38 -7.18
N VAL A 168 -11.91 -5.35 -6.38
CA VAL A 168 -13.11 -4.57 -6.72
C VAL A 168 -12.75 -3.09 -6.87
N VAL A 169 -11.95 -2.54 -5.95
CA VAL A 169 -11.47 -1.16 -6.00
C VAL A 169 -10.70 -0.86 -7.30
N VAL A 170 -9.77 -1.73 -7.69
CA VAL A 170 -8.99 -1.53 -8.93
C VAL A 170 -9.89 -1.53 -10.16
N LYS A 171 -10.83 -2.48 -10.25
CA LYS A 171 -11.78 -2.53 -11.36
C LYS A 171 -12.62 -1.24 -11.43
N LEU A 172 -13.06 -0.72 -10.30
CA LEU A 172 -13.81 0.53 -10.24
C LEU A 172 -12.95 1.71 -10.72
N PHE A 173 -11.68 1.80 -10.34
CA PHE A 173 -10.80 2.85 -10.86
C PHE A 173 -10.52 2.75 -12.36
N CYS A 174 -10.32 1.54 -12.89
CA CYS A 174 -10.08 1.33 -14.33
C CYS A 174 -11.34 1.61 -15.18
N ASN A 175 -12.53 1.27 -14.67
CA ASN A 175 -13.80 1.49 -15.39
C ASN A 175 -14.30 2.96 -15.32
N THR A 176 -13.78 3.78 -14.40
CA THR A 176 -14.11 5.22 -14.32
C THR A 176 -13.35 6.12 -15.31
N CYS A 177 -12.51 5.54 -16.18
CA CYS A 177 -11.83 6.24 -17.29
C CYS A 177 -12.40 5.86 -18.67
N GLY A 178 -13.68 5.49 -18.74
CA GLY A 178 -14.43 5.27 -19.98
C GLY A 178 -15.31 6.46 -20.34
#